data_AF-A0A2N3D540-F1
#
_entry.id   AF-A0A2N3D540-F1
#
_cell.length_a   1.000
_cell.length_b   1.000
_cell.length_c   1.000
_cell.angle_alpha   90.00
_cell.angle_beta   90.00
_cell.angle_gamma   90.00
#
_symmetry.space_group_name_H-M   'P 1'
#
loop_
_entity.id
_entity.type
_entity.pdbx_description
1 polymer ?
#
loop_
_entity_poly.entity_id
_entity_poly.type
_entity_poly.pdbx_seq_one_letter_code
_entity_poly.pdbx_strand_id
1 'polypeptide(L)'
;MYRELKKMAHEGIVEFQAKPQTGKPDRKIYTINCTGREELRYWLEKPLPPSAVKNLLLVKLYACDDPEILRRHLADFTAECRRALQIYKQITQKYYSETVDEMDPAKKRAWFTLRYGVTQREAQLRWAEELECALLGLGQEGR
;
A
#
# COMPACT_ATOMS: atom_id res chain seq x y z
N MET A 1 13.17 5.81 7.93
CA MET A 1 13.57 4.50 8.49
C MET A 1 14.71 4.61 9.51
N TYR A 2 15.89 5.14 9.16
CA TYR A 2 17.03 5.22 10.11
C TYR A 2 16.79 6.04 11.39
N ARG A 3 15.98 7.11 11.32
CA ARG A 3 15.63 7.93 12.50
C ARG A 3 14.81 7.13 13.52
N GLU A 4 13.79 6.42 13.06
CA GLU A 4 12.93 5.62 13.93
C GLU A 4 13.70 4.44 14.55
N LEU A 5 14.57 3.76 13.78
CA LEU A 5 15.44 2.71 14.33
C LEU A 5 16.40 3.22 15.41
N LYS A 6 16.96 4.43 15.25
CA LYS A 6 17.78 5.07 16.30
C LYS A 6 16.94 5.38 17.55
N LYS A 7 15.71 5.88 17.36
CA LYS A 7 14.79 6.18 18.46
C LYS A 7 14.42 4.90 19.21
N MET A 8 14.01 3.85 18.51
CA MET A 8 13.70 2.55 19.11
C MET A 8 14.90 1.94 19.84
N ALA A 9 16.13 2.15 19.33
CA ALA A 9 17.34 1.71 20.02
C ALA A 9 17.60 2.52 21.30
N HIS A 10 17.35 3.83 21.27
CA HIS A 10 17.42 4.67 22.46
C HIS A 10 16.37 4.29 23.52
N GLU A 11 15.16 3.93 23.07
CA GLU A 11 14.06 3.47 23.91
C GLU A 11 14.24 2.01 24.39
N GLY A 12 15.33 1.34 24.02
CA GLY A 12 15.60 -0.04 24.44
C GLY A 12 14.67 -1.09 23.82
N ILE A 13 13.96 -0.76 22.74
CA ILE A 13 13.03 -1.65 22.01
C ILE A 13 13.80 -2.56 21.04
N VAL A 14 14.93 -2.06 20.52
CA VAL A 14 15.83 -2.81 19.63
C VAL A 14 17.27 -2.62 20.06
N GLU A 15 18.11 -3.58 19.74
CA GLU A 15 19.57 -3.47 19.85
C GLU A 15 20.19 -3.45 18.45
N PHE A 16 21.44 -3.00 18.33
CA PHE A 16 22.14 -3.05 17.05
C PHE A 16 23.58 -3.49 17.19
N GLN A 17 24.07 -4.17 16.15
CA GLN A 17 25.47 -4.53 15.97
C GLN A 17 26.02 -3.84 14.72
N ALA A 18 27.20 -3.23 14.83
CA ALA A 18 27.93 -2.71 13.68
C ALA A 18 28.61 -3.87 12.94
N LYS A 19 28.31 -4.03 11.65
CA LYS A 19 29.02 -4.93 10.74
C LYS A 19 29.93 -4.10 9.84
N PRO A 20 31.27 -4.29 9.95
CA PRO A 20 32.22 -3.60 9.08
C PRO A 20 31.95 -3.82 7.60
N GLN A 21 32.17 -2.79 6.79
CA GLN A 21 32.05 -2.88 5.33
C GLN A 21 33.23 -2.19 4.64
N THR A 22 33.76 -2.82 3.60
CA THR A 22 34.89 -2.26 2.84
C THR A 22 34.43 -1.07 1.99
N GLY A 23 35.07 0.09 2.17
CA GLY A 23 34.84 1.29 1.36
C GLY A 23 33.54 2.05 1.68
N LYS A 24 32.81 1.70 2.75
CA LYS A 24 31.57 2.35 3.20
C LYS A 24 31.50 2.36 4.73
N PRO A 25 30.70 3.25 5.36
CA PRO A 25 30.46 3.19 6.80
C PRO A 25 29.86 1.86 7.25
N ASP A 26 30.18 1.44 8.48
CA ASP A 26 29.67 0.21 9.07
C ASP A 26 28.15 0.11 8.99
N ARG A 27 27.67 -1.07 8.61
CA ARG A 27 26.24 -1.36 8.55
C ARG A 27 25.74 -1.73 9.93
N LYS A 28 24.75 -0.99 10.44
CA LYS A 28 24.02 -1.38 11.65
C LYS A 28 22.98 -2.44 11.33
N ILE A 29 23.09 -3.61 11.95
CA ILE A 29 22.07 -4.66 11.95
C ILE A 29 21.27 -4.53 13.24
N TYR A 30 19.98 -4.24 13.12
CA TYR A 30 19.08 -4.09 14.27
C TYR A 30 18.36 -5.42 14.55
N THR A 31 18.22 -5.75 15.82
CA THR A 31 17.52 -6.95 16.31
C THR A 31 16.51 -6.54 17.37
N ILE A 32 15.32 -7.15 17.32
CA ILE A 32 14.29 -6.95 18.35
C ILE A 32 14.64 -7.74 19.61
N ASN A 33 14.64 -7.08 20.76
CA ASN A 33 14.93 -7.71 22.05
C ASN A 33 13.62 -8.12 22.79
N CYS A 34 13.72 -8.51 24.06
CA CYS A 34 12.53 -8.91 24.85
C CYS A 34 11.51 -7.77 24.98
N THR A 35 11.96 -6.57 25.37
CA THR A 35 11.13 -5.37 25.48
C THR A 35 10.45 -5.06 24.16
N GLY A 36 11.17 -5.11 23.04
CA GLY A 36 10.59 -4.89 21.73
C GLY A 36 9.52 -5.91 21.34
N ARG A 37 9.67 -7.17 21.74
CA ARG A 37 8.65 -8.20 21.50
C ARG A 37 7.38 -7.97 22.32
N GLU A 38 7.52 -7.46 23.55
CA GLU A 38 6.39 -7.08 24.40
C GLU A 38 5.65 -5.86 23.83
N GLU A 39 6.39 -4.83 23.41
CA GLU A 39 5.82 -3.65 22.74
C GLU A 39 5.11 -4.02 21.43
N LEU A 40 5.70 -4.92 20.64
CA LEU A 40 5.08 -5.43 19.41
C LEU A 40 3.79 -6.19 19.72
N ARG A 41 3.79 -7.04 20.76
CA ARG A 41 2.59 -7.78 21.18
C ARG A 41 1.49 -6.84 21.63
N TYR A 42 1.84 -5.88 22.50
CA TYR A 42 0.92 -4.87 22.96
C TYR A 42 0.31 -4.08 21.79
N TRP A 43 1.11 -3.71 20.79
CA TRP A 43 0.61 -3.05 19.59
C TRP A 43 -0.32 -3.93 18.76
N LEU A 44 0.00 -5.22 18.60
CA LEU A 44 -0.84 -6.18 17.87
C LEU A 44 -2.21 -6.42 18.55
N GLU A 45 -2.27 -6.28 19.88
CA GLU A 45 -3.50 -6.45 20.67
C GLU A 45 -4.39 -5.21 20.67
N LYS A 46 -3.87 -4.05 20.25
CA LYS A 46 -4.68 -2.83 20.20
C LYS A 46 -5.76 -2.93 19.12
N PRO A 47 -6.99 -2.46 19.41
CA PRO A 47 -8.03 -2.39 18.41
C PRO A 47 -7.63 -1.45 17.27
N LEU A 48 -8.05 -1.78 16.06
CA LEU A 48 -7.83 -0.92 14.90
C LEU A 48 -8.66 0.37 15.06
N PRO A 49 -8.04 1.55 14.94
CA PRO A 49 -8.80 2.80 14.93
C PRO A 49 -9.65 2.88 13.65
N PRO A 50 -10.71 3.71 13.63
CA PRO A 50 -11.46 4.00 12.41
C PRO A 50 -10.52 4.47 11.29
N SER A 51 -10.68 3.87 10.10
CA SER A 51 -9.88 4.25 8.94
C SER A 51 -10.36 5.59 8.37
N ALA A 52 -9.49 6.60 8.35
CA ALA A 52 -9.73 7.84 7.64
C ALA A 52 -9.26 7.70 6.19
N VAL A 53 -10.20 7.56 5.25
CA VAL A 53 -9.87 7.54 3.81
C VAL A 53 -9.83 8.97 3.29
N LYS A 54 -8.62 9.48 3.02
CA LYS A 54 -8.43 10.75 2.31
C LYS A 54 -8.22 10.47 0.82
N ASN A 55 -9.20 10.82 0.00
CA ASN A 55 -9.11 10.66 -1.46
C ASN A 55 -9.23 12.01 -2.16
N LEU A 56 -8.09 12.58 -2.57
CA LEU A 56 -8.02 13.88 -3.24
C LEU A 56 -8.69 13.88 -4.62
N LEU A 57 -8.74 12.73 -5.32
CA LEU A 57 -9.44 12.62 -6.59
C LEU A 57 -10.94 12.87 -6.40
N LEU A 58 -11.53 12.28 -5.35
CA LEU A 58 -12.95 12.50 -5.05
C LEU A 58 -13.25 13.94 -4.65
N VAL A 59 -12.34 14.59 -3.91
CA VAL A 59 -12.47 16.02 -3.58
C VAL A 59 -12.45 16.87 -4.85
N LYS A 60 -11.52 16.59 -5.77
CA LYS A 60 -11.43 17.30 -7.06
C LYS A 60 -12.65 17.02 -7.95
N LEU A 61 -13.12 15.78 -7.98
CA LEU A 61 -14.31 15.37 -8.72
C LEU A 61 -15.55 16.14 -8.24
N TYR A 62 -15.68 16.33 -6.93
CA TYR A 62 -16.80 17.08 -6.36
C TYR A 62 -16.73 18.59 -6.64
N ALA A 63 -15.52 19.16 -6.69
CA ALA A 63 -15.32 20.62 -6.70
C ALA A 63 -14.99 21.22 -8.07
N CYS A 64 -14.78 20.40 -9.11
CA CYS A 64 -14.33 20.85 -10.43
C CYS A 64 -15.41 20.60 -11.49
N ASP A 65 -15.81 21.67 -12.19
CA ASP A 65 -16.81 21.61 -13.26
C ASP A 65 -16.19 21.44 -14.66
N ASP A 66 -14.86 21.44 -14.78
CA ASP A 66 -14.16 21.31 -16.07
C ASP A 66 -13.92 19.82 -16.41
N PRO A 67 -14.61 19.28 -17.44
CA PRO A 67 -14.49 17.86 -17.80
C PRO A 67 -13.10 17.47 -18.29
N GLU A 68 -12.32 18.38 -18.90
CA GLU A 68 -10.98 18.09 -19.39
C GLU A 68 -9.95 18.02 -18.26
N ILE A 69 -10.13 18.82 -17.20
CA ILE A 69 -9.35 18.66 -15.96
C ILE A 69 -9.66 17.30 -15.32
N LEU A 70 -10.94 16.94 -15.21
CA LEU A 70 -11.35 15.67 -14.61
C LEU A 70 -10.85 14.45 -15.40
N ARG A 71 -10.95 14.47 -16.73
CA ARG A 71 -10.45 13.40 -17.61
C ARG A 71 -8.95 13.16 -17.44
N ARG A 72 -8.15 14.22 -17.33
CA ARG A 72 -6.70 14.10 -17.09
C ARG A 72 -6.40 13.45 -15.74
N HIS A 73 -7.06 13.90 -14.67
CA HIS A 73 -6.90 13.30 -13.35
C HIS A 73 -7.34 11.84 -13.30
N LEU A 74 -8.42 11.49 -14.00
CA LEU A 74 -8.89 10.13 -14.12
C LEU A 74 -7.91 9.25 -14.90
N ALA A 75 -7.35 9.75 -16.00
CA ALA A 75 -6.34 9.03 -16.78
C ALA A 75 -5.08 8.71 -15.95
N ASP A 76 -4.56 9.70 -15.21
CA ASP A 76 -3.41 9.51 -14.31
C ASP A 76 -3.71 8.46 -13.22
N PHE A 77 -4.90 8.54 -12.61
CA PHE A 77 -5.34 7.61 -11.58
C PHE A 77 -5.46 6.18 -12.12
N THR A 78 -6.08 6.01 -13.29
CA THR A 78 -6.23 4.72 -13.97
C THR A 78 -4.88 4.12 -14.33
N ALA A 79 -3.95 4.94 -14.84
CA ALA A 79 -2.59 4.49 -15.15
C ALA A 79 -1.83 4.00 -13.91
N GLU A 80 -1.91 4.72 -12.78
CA GLU A 80 -1.34 4.28 -11.50
C GLU A 80 -1.97 2.98 -11.00
N CYS A 81 -3.30 2.86 -11.06
CA CYS A 81 -3.99 1.63 -10.64
C CYS A 81 -3.58 0.42 -11.50
N ARG A 82 -3.46 0.58 -12.82
CA ARG A 82 -2.99 -0.48 -13.73
C ARG A 82 -1.54 -0.88 -13.43
N ARG A 83 -0.64 0.09 -13.22
CA ARG A 83 0.76 -0.18 -12.84
C ARG A 83 0.85 -0.96 -11.52
N ALA A 84 0.14 -0.51 -10.48
CA ALA A 84 0.11 -1.20 -9.19
C ALA A 84 -0.44 -2.63 -9.31
N LEU A 85 -1.53 -2.81 -10.05
CA LEU A 85 -2.13 -4.13 -10.29
C LEU A 85 -1.17 -5.08 -11.02
N GLN A 86 -0.44 -4.58 -12.03
CA GLN A 86 0.56 -5.38 -12.73
C GLN A 86 1.67 -5.85 -11.78
N ILE A 87 2.18 -4.98 -10.92
CA ILE A 87 3.19 -5.33 -9.91
C ILE A 87 2.63 -6.40 -8.97
N TYR A 88 1.41 -6.25 -8.47
CA TYR A 88 0.80 -7.23 -7.57
C TYR A 88 0.60 -8.60 -8.24
N LYS A 89 0.21 -8.62 -9.51
CA LYS A 89 0.09 -9.86 -10.30
C LYS A 89 1.46 -10.55 -10.47
N GLN A 90 2.52 -9.78 -10.73
CA GLN A 90 3.88 -10.32 -10.81
C GLN A 90 4.35 -10.91 -9.47
N ILE A 91 4.09 -10.23 -8.35
CA ILE A 91 4.40 -10.76 -7.00
C ILE A 91 3.61 -12.05 -6.75
N THR A 92 2.32 -12.07 -7.11
CA THR A 92 1.46 -13.25 -6.97
C THR A 92 2.05 -14.44 -7.74
N GLN A 93 2.37 -14.25 -9.02
CA GLN A 93 2.93 -15.29 -9.88
C GLN A 93 4.30 -15.78 -9.38
N LYS A 94 5.14 -14.88 -8.87
CA LYS A 94 6.50 -15.21 -8.45
C LYS A 94 6.58 -15.93 -7.10
N TYR A 95 5.70 -15.59 -6.15
CA TYR A 95 5.83 -16.05 -4.76
C TYR A 95 4.67 -16.91 -4.27
N TYR A 96 3.54 -16.95 -5.00
CA TYR A 96 2.29 -17.57 -4.57
C TYR A 96 1.67 -18.42 -5.70
N SER A 97 2.40 -19.43 -6.17
CA SER A 97 1.96 -20.35 -7.22
C SER A 97 1.11 -21.52 -6.73
N GLU A 98 1.19 -21.84 -5.43
CA GLU A 98 0.39 -22.90 -4.79
C GLU A 98 -1.02 -22.42 -4.45
N THR A 99 -1.91 -23.36 -4.16
CA THR A 99 -3.27 -23.04 -3.70
C THR A 99 -3.25 -22.51 -2.27
N VAL A 100 -4.26 -21.72 -1.90
CA VAL A 100 -4.32 -21.12 -0.55
C VAL A 100 -4.33 -22.19 0.55
N ASP A 101 -4.93 -23.36 0.30
CA ASP A 101 -5.03 -24.43 1.29
C ASP A 101 -3.68 -25.10 1.57
N GLU A 102 -2.76 -25.09 0.60
CA GLU A 102 -1.41 -25.63 0.71
C GLU A 102 -0.44 -24.68 1.45
N MET A 103 -0.76 -23.38 1.51
CA MET A 103 0.12 -22.38 2.14
C MET A 103 0.20 -22.54 3.65
N ASP A 104 1.42 -22.44 4.19
CA ASP A 104 1.63 -22.29 5.62
C ASP A 104 0.94 -21.03 6.18
N PRO A 105 0.63 -20.96 7.49
CA PRO A 105 -0.12 -19.85 8.06
C PRO A 105 0.52 -18.47 7.86
N ALA A 106 1.84 -18.37 7.87
CA ALA A 106 2.53 -17.08 7.69
C ALA A 106 2.44 -16.61 6.24
N LYS A 107 2.67 -17.52 5.29
CA LYS A 107 2.53 -17.25 3.86
C LYS A 107 1.09 -16.90 3.50
N LYS A 108 0.11 -17.60 4.07
CA LYS A 108 -1.33 -17.33 3.91
C LYS A 108 -1.70 -15.90 4.35
N ARG A 109 -1.23 -15.45 5.53
CA ARG A 109 -1.45 -14.06 5.98
C ARG A 109 -0.83 -13.03 5.04
N ALA A 110 0.40 -13.27 4.58
CA ALA A 110 1.07 -12.40 3.62
C ALA A 110 0.32 -12.34 2.28
N TRP A 111 -0.17 -13.48 1.80
CA TRP A 111 -0.97 -13.58 0.59
C TRP A 111 -2.28 -12.78 0.69
N PHE A 112 -3.04 -12.89 1.80
CA PHE A 112 -4.26 -12.10 1.97
C PHE A 112 -4.00 -10.59 2.01
N THR A 113 -2.84 -10.17 2.52
CA THR A 113 -2.41 -8.77 2.49
C THR A 113 -2.21 -8.29 1.05
N LEU A 114 -1.53 -9.08 0.22
CA LEU A 114 -1.37 -8.78 -1.21
C LEU A 114 -2.71 -8.80 -1.95
N ARG A 115 -3.55 -9.80 -1.67
CA ARG A 115 -4.87 -9.96 -2.30
C ARG A 115 -5.77 -8.77 -2.02
N TYR A 116 -5.76 -8.23 -0.81
CA TYR A 116 -6.47 -7.00 -0.47
C TYR A 116 -6.04 -5.81 -1.36
N GLY A 117 -4.75 -5.68 -1.64
CA GLY A 117 -4.23 -4.69 -2.59
C GLY A 117 -4.76 -4.90 -4.01
N VAL A 118 -4.74 -6.15 -4.50
CA VAL A 118 -5.30 -6.51 -5.83
C VAL A 118 -6.78 -6.15 -5.92
N THR A 119 -7.59 -6.58 -4.95
CA THR A 119 -9.04 -6.34 -4.93
C THR A 119 -9.35 -4.85 -4.97
N GLN A 120 -8.63 -4.03 -4.20
CA GLN A 120 -8.81 -2.58 -4.21
C GLN A 120 -8.50 -1.96 -5.57
N ARG A 121 -7.38 -2.35 -6.22
CA ARG A 121 -7.03 -1.80 -7.54
C ARG A 121 -8.03 -2.19 -8.62
N GLU A 122 -8.51 -3.43 -8.59
CA GLU A 122 -9.56 -3.90 -9.49
C GLU A 122 -10.87 -3.11 -9.30
N ALA A 123 -11.28 -2.86 -8.05
CA ALA A 123 -12.46 -2.06 -7.77
C ALA A 123 -12.29 -0.60 -8.20
N GLN A 124 -11.12 -0.01 -7.98
CA GLN A 124 -10.79 1.35 -8.42
C GLN A 124 -10.82 1.50 -9.94
N LEU A 125 -10.36 0.50 -10.68
CA LEU A 125 -10.41 0.52 -12.15
C LEU A 125 -11.85 0.43 -12.66
N ARG A 126 -12.68 -0.45 -12.09
CA ARG A 126 -14.11 -0.53 -12.45
C ARG A 126 -14.83 0.79 -12.20
N TRP A 127 -14.60 1.40 -11.03
CA TRP A 127 -15.16 2.72 -10.72
C TRP A 127 -14.66 3.81 -11.69
N ALA A 128 -13.39 3.77 -12.09
CA ALA A 128 -12.85 4.72 -13.04
C ALA A 128 -13.50 4.58 -14.42
N GLU A 129 -13.77 3.36 -14.87
CA GLU A 129 -14.49 3.08 -16.12
C GLU A 129 -15.93 3.61 -16.08
N GLU A 130 -16.64 3.42 -14.96
CA GLU A 130 -17.97 4.00 -14.73
C GLU A 130 -17.95 5.54 -14.84
N LEU A 131 -16.97 6.18 -14.19
CA LEU A 131 -16.83 7.63 -14.23
C LEU A 131 -16.46 8.15 -15.62
N GLU A 132 -15.58 7.45 -16.34
CA GLU A 132 -15.20 7.81 -17.71
C GLU A 132 -16.41 7.80 -18.64
N CYS A 133 -17.26 6.77 -18.55
CA CYS A 133 -18.53 6.70 -19.28
C CYS A 133 -19.46 7.87 -18.95
N ALA A 134 -19.62 8.22 -17.67
CA ALA A 134 -20.46 9.35 -17.25
C ALA A 134 -19.93 10.69 -17.79
N LEU A 135 -18.60 10.92 -17.72
CA LEU A 135 -17.99 12.14 -18.24
C LEU A 135 -18.11 12.24 -19.76
N LEU A 136 -18.10 11.12 -20.50
CA LEU A 136 -18.35 11.12 -21.95
C LEU A 136 -19.80 11.48 -22.29
N GLY A 137 -20.77 11.04 -21.48
CA GLY A 137 -22.18 11.39 -21.63
C GLY A 137 -22.46 12.89 -21.44
N LEU A 138 -21.82 13.52 -20.43
CA LEU A 138 -21.97 14.96 -20.16
C LEU A 138 -21.45 15.87 -21.30
N GLY A 139 -20.55 15.37 -22.15
CA GLY A 139 -20.02 16.13 -23.29
C GLY A 139 -20.94 16.16 -24.52
N GLN A 140 -22.00 15.32 -24.56
CA GLN A 140 -22.90 15.17 -25.70
C GLN A 140 -24.19 16.00 -25.56
N GLU A 141 -24.58 16.39 -24.35
CA GLU A 141 -25.80 17.18 -24.09
C GLU A 141 -25.57 18.71 -24.17
N GLY A 142 -24.33 19.15 -24.36
CA GLY A 142 -23.93 20.56 -24.37
C GLY A 142 -23.63 21.15 -25.75
N ARG A 143 -24.30 20.71 -26.83
CA ARG A 143 -24.12 21.30 -28.17
C ARG A 143 -25.44 21.59 -28.89
#